data_AF-A0A3L7PHE5-F1
#
_entry.id   AF-A0A3L7PHE5-F1
#
_cell.length_a   1.000
_cell.length_b   1.000
_cell.length_c   1.000
_cell.angle_alpha   90.00
_cell.angle_beta   90.00
_cell.angle_gamma   90.00
#
_symmetry.space_group_name_H-M   'P 1'
#
loop_
_entity.id
_entity.type
_entity.pdbx_description
1 polymer ?
#
loop_
_entity_poly.entity_id
_entity_poly.type
_entity_poly.pdbx_seq_one_letter_code
_entity_poly.pdbx_strand_id
1 'polypeptide(L)'
;MDTPIVDQSYVVRYGTTRILGEFSARGLAPLPRGASVIVRGERGHEWGTVLSAASQQTRTYLGASDEHGRIIRLANDDDEANRDKAITFEKEAFAGCLAQIRERNLQMQLVDVEQVIGGERLVYYYVAEQRIDFRDLVKSLAKVFQTRIEMRQIGIRDEAKLLADYGDCGQPVCCNTFLREMPPVSMKMAKLQKATLDPSKISGRCGRLKCCLRYEYDTYEESRKELPPVGANVVTKQGTGKIVGQELLARKLMIAYEGQRHIMTDERDILTVVSTKSTKPSQPPADKRDGGEAGVAPDPQRREDRPRDNRPREDRPRDDRPRGDRPSRTEQSRPDGPRNEGSRPNSNPSPPDSPSDPA
;
A
#
# COMPACT_ATOMS: atom_id res chain seq x y z
N MET A 1 -32.28 17.04 -25.76
CA MET A 1 -31.20 17.99 -25.47
C MET A 1 -29.92 17.17 -25.42
N ASP A 2 -29.22 17.10 -26.54
CA ASP A 2 -28.00 16.30 -26.66
C ASP A 2 -26.85 17.00 -25.94
N THR A 3 -26.43 16.44 -24.82
CA THR A 3 -25.21 16.88 -24.11
C THR A 3 -24.02 16.59 -25.03
N PRO A 4 -23.14 17.57 -25.32
CA PRO A 4 -22.03 17.36 -26.24
C PRO A 4 -21.13 16.24 -25.73
N ILE A 5 -20.83 15.30 -26.61
CA ILE A 5 -19.83 14.26 -26.39
C ILE A 5 -18.46 14.96 -26.43
N VAL A 6 -17.84 15.11 -25.26
CA VAL A 6 -16.53 15.75 -25.13
C VAL A 6 -15.52 14.69 -24.72
N ASP A 7 -14.39 14.63 -25.43
CA ASP A 7 -13.23 13.87 -24.97
C ASP A 7 -12.74 14.51 -23.66
N GLN A 8 -12.99 13.81 -22.55
CA GLN A 8 -12.67 14.29 -21.21
C GLN A 8 -11.91 13.21 -20.45
N SER A 9 -10.92 13.62 -19.68
CA SER A 9 -10.25 12.75 -18.72
C SER A 9 -10.92 12.86 -17.36
N TYR A 10 -10.93 11.76 -16.61
CA TYR A 10 -11.46 11.67 -15.26
C TYR A 10 -10.45 11.01 -14.33
N VAL A 11 -10.44 11.43 -13.07
CA VAL A 11 -9.75 10.72 -12.01
C VAL A 11 -10.69 9.63 -11.51
N VAL A 12 -10.25 8.37 -11.63
CA VAL A 12 -11.05 7.21 -11.25
C VAL A 12 -10.30 6.43 -10.17
N ARG A 13 -11.04 6.04 -9.13
CA ARG A 13 -10.59 5.04 -8.17
C ARG A 13 -11.03 3.67 -8.66
N TYR A 14 -10.12 2.73 -8.89
CA TYR A 14 -10.46 1.43 -9.48
C TYR A 14 -9.74 0.26 -8.81
N GLY A 15 -10.28 -0.94 -9.03
CA GLY A 15 -9.78 -2.20 -8.49
C GLY A 15 -9.97 -2.33 -6.97
N THR A 16 -9.72 -3.53 -6.46
CA THR A 16 -9.85 -3.84 -5.02
C THR A 16 -8.81 -3.11 -4.19
N THR A 17 -7.63 -2.89 -4.75
CA THR A 17 -6.56 -2.09 -4.14
C THR A 17 -6.80 -0.58 -4.21
N ARG A 18 -7.98 -0.11 -4.67
CA ARG A 18 -8.41 1.30 -4.65
C ARG A 18 -7.34 2.25 -5.22
N ILE A 19 -6.83 1.90 -6.40
CA ILE A 19 -5.80 2.66 -7.12
C ILE A 19 -6.42 3.92 -7.73
N LEU A 20 -5.65 5.01 -7.79
CA LEU A 20 -6.08 6.26 -8.41
C LEU A 20 -5.35 6.45 -9.73
N GLY A 21 -6.10 6.49 -10.83
CA GLY A 21 -5.55 6.74 -12.17
C GLY A 21 -6.33 7.80 -12.93
N GLU A 22 -5.71 8.31 -13.99
CA GLU A 22 -6.38 9.19 -14.95
C GLU A 22 -6.87 8.37 -16.15
N PHE A 23 -8.17 8.39 -16.39
CA PHE A 23 -8.81 7.63 -17.47
C PHE A 23 -9.50 8.56 -18.45
N SER A 24 -9.22 8.34 -19.73
CA SER A 24 -9.89 9.05 -20.82
C SER A 24 -11.29 8.49 -21.08
N ALA A 25 -12.29 9.34 -21.21
CA ALA A 25 -13.63 9.00 -21.65
C ALA A 25 -13.83 9.63 -23.04
N ARG A 26 -13.97 8.78 -24.05
CA ARG A 26 -14.27 9.18 -25.44
C ARG A 26 -15.64 8.67 -25.81
N GLY A 27 -16.46 9.48 -26.47
CA GLY A 27 -17.79 9.02 -26.91
C GLY A 27 -18.83 8.94 -25.79
N LEU A 28 -18.52 9.41 -24.57
CA LEU A 28 -19.39 9.33 -23.41
C LEU A 28 -19.92 10.71 -23.02
N ALA A 29 -21.15 10.74 -22.53
CA ALA A 29 -21.70 11.93 -21.87
C ALA A 29 -20.90 12.23 -20.58
N PRO A 30 -20.89 13.49 -20.11
CA PRO A 30 -20.22 13.84 -18.86
C PRO A 30 -20.63 12.95 -17.70
N LEU A 31 -19.64 12.38 -17.00
CA LEU A 31 -19.87 11.41 -15.93
C LEU A 31 -19.95 12.13 -14.57
N PRO A 32 -21.00 11.92 -13.78
CA PRO A 32 -21.11 12.53 -12.46
C PRO A 32 -20.09 11.90 -11.49
N ARG A 33 -19.69 12.69 -10.50
CA ARG A 33 -18.91 12.19 -9.36
C ARG A 33 -19.67 11.07 -8.65
N GLY A 34 -18.98 9.99 -8.33
CA GLY A 34 -19.53 8.80 -7.70
C GLY A 34 -20.07 7.76 -8.69
N ALA A 35 -20.10 8.05 -10.00
CA ALA A 35 -20.56 7.08 -10.99
C ALA A 35 -19.68 5.82 -10.99
N SER A 36 -20.33 4.66 -11.02
CA SER A 36 -19.71 3.36 -11.24
C SER A 36 -19.43 3.17 -12.74
N VAL A 37 -18.19 2.84 -13.08
CA VAL A 37 -17.73 2.72 -14.46
C VAL A 37 -16.86 1.48 -14.64
N ILE A 38 -16.85 0.94 -15.84
CA ILE A 38 -15.89 -0.08 -16.25
C ILE A 38 -14.72 0.61 -16.93
N VAL A 39 -13.53 0.47 -16.37
CA VAL A 39 -12.29 1.00 -16.93
C VAL A 39 -11.47 -0.10 -17.56
N ARG A 40 -10.66 0.25 -18.55
CA ARG A 40 -9.60 -0.61 -19.08
C ARG A 40 -8.25 0.00 -18.69
N GLY A 41 -7.58 -0.64 -17.74
CA GLY A 41 -6.21 -0.36 -17.37
C GLY A 41 -5.25 -1.41 -17.96
N GLU A 42 -4.04 -1.48 -17.42
CA GLU A 42 -3.02 -2.46 -17.85
C GLU A 42 -3.38 -3.90 -17.50
N ARG A 43 -4.05 -4.10 -16.35
CA ARG A 43 -4.45 -5.42 -15.85
C ARG A 43 -5.64 -6.02 -16.60
N GLY A 44 -6.35 -5.22 -17.39
CA GLY A 44 -7.57 -5.61 -18.08
C GLY A 44 -8.73 -4.68 -17.74
N HIS A 45 -9.92 -5.25 -17.66
CA HIS A 45 -11.13 -4.54 -17.25
C HIS A 45 -11.25 -4.55 -15.72
N GLU A 46 -11.54 -3.40 -15.15
CA GLU A 46 -11.67 -3.23 -13.70
C GLU A 46 -12.85 -2.31 -13.38
N TRP A 47 -13.43 -2.53 -12.19
CA TRP A 47 -14.49 -1.67 -11.66
C TRP A 47 -13.86 -0.37 -11.16
N GLY A 48 -14.47 0.76 -11.52
CA GLY A 48 -14.03 2.08 -11.12
C GLY A 48 -15.16 2.93 -10.56
N THR A 49 -14.80 3.91 -9.74
CA THR A 49 -15.67 4.98 -9.26
C THR A 49 -15.07 6.32 -9.66
N VAL A 50 -15.85 7.14 -10.37
CA VAL A 50 -15.44 8.47 -10.80
C VAL A 50 -15.32 9.40 -9.60
N LEU A 51 -14.16 10.05 -9.42
CA LEU A 51 -13.95 11.02 -8.34
C LEU A 51 -14.16 12.46 -8.80
N SER A 52 -13.58 12.81 -9.96
CA SER A 52 -13.70 14.14 -10.55
C SER A 52 -13.27 14.11 -12.01
N ALA A 53 -13.62 15.15 -12.77
CA ALA A 53 -12.93 15.44 -14.02
C ALA A 53 -11.43 15.70 -13.74
N ALA A 54 -10.58 15.32 -14.69
CA ALA A 54 -9.15 15.57 -14.61
C ALA A 54 -8.87 17.06 -14.89
N SER A 55 -8.06 17.65 -14.03
CA SER A 55 -7.58 19.02 -14.14
C SER A 55 -6.05 19.03 -14.11
N GLN A 56 -5.44 20.19 -14.37
CA GLN A 56 -3.99 20.33 -14.23
C GLN A 56 -3.52 20.02 -12.81
N GLN A 57 -4.31 20.42 -11.80
CA GLN A 57 -3.99 20.14 -10.40
C GLN A 57 -4.05 18.63 -10.10
N THR A 58 -5.04 17.91 -10.62
CA THR A 58 -5.12 16.46 -10.41
C THR A 58 -3.98 15.74 -11.12
N ARG A 59 -3.53 16.21 -12.28
CA ARG A 59 -2.34 15.68 -12.96
C ARG A 59 -1.08 15.90 -12.14
N THR A 60 -0.88 17.09 -11.59
CA THR A 60 0.25 17.35 -10.70
C THR A 60 0.20 16.47 -9.44
N TYR A 61 -1.00 16.27 -8.88
CA TYR A 61 -1.20 15.39 -7.73
C TYR A 61 -0.94 13.92 -8.04
N LEU A 62 -1.42 13.43 -9.19
CA LEU A 62 -1.18 12.07 -9.65
C LEU A 62 0.29 11.86 -10.05
N GLY A 63 1.02 12.93 -10.36
CA GLY A 63 2.39 12.87 -10.85
C GLY A 63 2.47 12.25 -12.25
N ALA A 64 3.66 11.81 -12.64
CA ALA A 64 3.87 10.99 -13.85
C ALA A 64 3.43 9.53 -13.58
N SER A 65 2.21 9.35 -13.10
CA SER A 65 1.67 8.03 -12.80
C SER A 65 1.40 7.28 -14.10
N ASP A 66 2.04 6.13 -14.31
CA ASP A 66 1.81 5.25 -15.47
C ASP A 66 0.37 4.67 -15.53
N GLU A 67 -0.40 4.84 -14.45
CA GLU A 67 -1.80 4.38 -14.32
C GLU A 67 -2.77 5.23 -15.16
N HIS A 68 -2.66 5.04 -16.47
CA HIS A 68 -3.52 5.62 -17.48
C HIS A 68 -4.40 4.56 -18.14
N GLY A 69 -5.57 4.98 -18.60
CA GLY A 69 -6.45 4.08 -19.34
C GLY A 69 -7.60 4.78 -19.99
N ARG A 70 -8.64 3.98 -20.29
CA ARG A 70 -9.90 4.49 -20.83
C ARG A 70 -11.09 4.01 -20.03
N ILE A 71 -12.06 4.89 -19.85
CA ILE A 71 -13.41 4.54 -19.39
C ILE A 71 -14.13 3.92 -20.59
N ILE A 72 -14.60 2.69 -20.43
CA ILE A 72 -15.32 1.97 -21.48
C ILE A 72 -16.78 2.37 -21.49
N ARG A 73 -17.42 2.35 -20.32
CA ARG A 73 -18.85 2.63 -20.14
C ARG A 73 -19.20 2.78 -18.67
N LEU A 74 -20.42 3.25 -18.40
CA LEU A 74 -21.07 3.10 -17.09
C LEU A 74 -21.27 1.61 -16.78
N ALA A 75 -21.14 1.27 -15.50
CA ALA A 75 -21.52 -0.06 -15.03
C ALA A 75 -23.03 -0.28 -15.24
N ASN A 76 -23.41 -1.49 -15.63
CA ASN A 76 -24.81 -1.88 -15.80
C ASN A 76 -25.19 -2.99 -14.82
N ASP A 77 -26.47 -3.35 -14.78
CA ASP A 77 -27.01 -4.38 -13.89
C ASP A 77 -26.33 -5.75 -14.09
N ASP A 78 -25.91 -6.07 -15.32
CA ASP A 78 -25.14 -7.29 -15.60
C ASP A 78 -23.77 -7.27 -14.92
N ASP A 79 -23.08 -6.11 -14.89
CA ASP A 79 -21.80 -5.98 -14.18
C ASP A 79 -21.99 -6.12 -12.68
N GLU A 80 -23.07 -5.57 -12.12
CA GLU A 80 -23.41 -5.71 -10.69
C GLU A 80 -23.67 -7.18 -10.34
N ALA A 81 -24.50 -7.87 -11.13
CA ALA A 81 -24.76 -9.29 -10.94
C ALA A 81 -23.50 -10.15 -11.08
N ASN A 82 -22.60 -9.81 -12.02
CA ASN A 82 -21.32 -10.49 -12.19
C ASN A 82 -20.37 -10.20 -11.02
N ARG A 83 -20.40 -9.00 -10.46
CA ARG A 83 -19.62 -8.62 -9.28
C ARG A 83 -20.07 -9.40 -8.05
N ASP A 84 -21.37 -9.55 -7.83
CA ASP A 84 -21.90 -10.34 -6.71
C ASP A 84 -21.51 -11.82 -6.82
N LYS A 85 -21.55 -12.39 -8.04
CA LYS A 85 -21.04 -13.74 -8.31
C LYS A 85 -19.53 -13.83 -8.06
N ALA A 86 -18.74 -12.85 -8.51
CA ALA A 86 -17.31 -12.81 -8.28
C ALA A 86 -17.00 -12.81 -6.77
N ILE A 87 -17.71 -12.02 -5.96
CA ILE A 87 -17.54 -12.00 -4.50
C ILE A 87 -17.79 -13.37 -3.87
N THR A 88 -18.81 -14.11 -4.35
CA THR A 88 -19.06 -15.47 -3.84
C THR A 88 -17.94 -16.44 -4.25
N PHE A 89 -17.48 -16.36 -5.50
CA PHE A 89 -16.40 -17.19 -6.02
C PHE A 89 -15.05 -16.90 -5.35
N GLU A 90 -14.74 -15.63 -5.08
CA GLU A 90 -13.54 -15.18 -4.39
C GLU A 90 -13.47 -15.76 -2.97
N LYS A 91 -14.60 -15.86 -2.25
CA LYS A 91 -14.66 -16.49 -0.92
C LYS A 91 -14.32 -17.98 -0.97
N GLU A 92 -14.85 -18.70 -1.96
CA GLU A 92 -14.52 -20.11 -2.18
C GLU A 92 -13.04 -20.29 -2.55
N ALA A 93 -12.53 -19.43 -3.43
CA ALA A 93 -11.13 -19.40 -3.82
C ALA A 93 -10.18 -19.11 -2.64
N PHE A 94 -10.55 -18.15 -1.78
CA PHE A 94 -9.82 -17.82 -0.58
C PHE A 94 -9.74 -19.03 0.37
N ALA A 95 -10.88 -19.67 0.66
CA ALA A 95 -10.93 -20.83 1.55
C ALA A 95 -10.12 -22.02 0.99
N GLY A 96 -10.24 -22.30 -0.31
CA GLY A 96 -9.50 -23.37 -0.98
C GLY A 96 -7.98 -23.13 -0.95
N CYS A 97 -7.55 -21.91 -1.21
CA CYS A 97 -6.14 -21.54 -1.15
C CYS A 97 -5.59 -21.61 0.27
N LEU A 98 -6.33 -21.14 1.26
CA LEU A 98 -5.93 -21.21 2.65
C LEU A 98 -5.74 -22.66 3.12
N ALA A 99 -6.59 -23.59 2.69
CA ALA A 99 -6.43 -25.01 2.97
C ALA A 99 -5.13 -25.58 2.36
N GLN A 100 -4.85 -25.26 1.10
CA GLN A 100 -3.63 -25.70 0.41
C GLN A 100 -2.34 -25.11 1.01
N ILE A 101 -2.39 -23.85 1.48
CA ILE A 101 -1.27 -23.21 2.18
C ILE A 101 -0.93 -23.97 3.46
N ARG A 102 -1.96 -24.35 4.24
CA ARG A 102 -1.80 -25.13 5.48
C ARG A 102 -1.27 -26.53 5.22
N GLU A 103 -1.82 -27.23 4.23
CA GLU A 103 -1.39 -28.59 3.85
C GLU A 103 0.10 -28.63 3.46
N ARG A 104 0.58 -27.59 2.78
CA ARG A 104 1.97 -27.48 2.30
C ARG A 104 2.90 -26.78 3.29
N ASN A 105 2.37 -26.32 4.43
CA ASN A 105 3.09 -25.58 5.45
C ASN A 105 3.90 -24.38 4.90
N LEU A 106 3.30 -23.62 3.99
CA LEU A 106 3.96 -22.46 3.38
C LEU A 106 3.97 -21.28 4.36
N GLN A 107 5.12 -20.63 4.54
CA GLN A 107 5.31 -19.51 5.47
C GLN A 107 4.76 -18.17 4.92
N MET A 108 3.49 -18.16 4.51
CA MET A 108 2.77 -16.98 4.02
C MET A 108 1.45 -16.78 4.75
N GLN A 109 1.01 -15.52 4.78
CA GLN A 109 -0.34 -15.15 5.16
C GLN A 109 -1.10 -14.71 3.90
N LEU A 110 -2.18 -15.43 3.57
CA LEU A 110 -3.13 -15.00 2.55
C LEU A 110 -3.94 -13.82 3.09
N VAL A 111 -4.00 -12.73 2.33
CA VAL A 111 -4.68 -11.49 2.72
C VAL A 111 -6.02 -11.36 2.02
N ASP A 112 -6.04 -11.51 0.71
CA ASP A 112 -7.25 -11.32 -0.09
C ASP A 112 -7.16 -12.04 -1.45
N VAL A 113 -8.30 -12.22 -2.12
CA VAL A 113 -8.40 -12.81 -3.46
C VAL A 113 -9.31 -11.94 -4.33
N GLU A 114 -8.82 -11.54 -5.50
CA GLU A 114 -9.56 -10.71 -6.47
C GLU A 114 -9.69 -11.45 -7.81
N GLN A 115 -10.90 -11.54 -8.33
CA GLN A 115 -11.17 -11.96 -9.69
C GLN A 115 -11.22 -10.72 -10.60
N VAL A 116 -10.35 -10.69 -11.61
CA VAL A 116 -10.37 -9.59 -12.60
C VAL A 116 -11.63 -9.70 -13.46
N ILE A 117 -12.24 -8.56 -13.81
CA ILE A 117 -13.44 -8.54 -14.65
C ILE A 117 -13.16 -9.24 -15.97
N GLY A 118 -14.05 -10.17 -16.33
CA GLY A 118 -13.89 -11.09 -17.46
C GLY A 118 -13.48 -12.51 -17.02
N GLY A 119 -13.15 -12.72 -15.76
CA GLY A 119 -12.90 -14.05 -15.19
C GLY A 119 -11.59 -14.71 -15.66
N GLU A 120 -10.78 -14.01 -16.47
CA GLU A 120 -9.56 -14.58 -17.06
C GLU A 120 -8.45 -14.82 -16.02
N ARG A 121 -8.46 -14.06 -14.92
CA ARG A 121 -7.38 -14.04 -13.93
C ARG A 121 -7.92 -13.95 -12.51
N LEU A 122 -7.26 -14.69 -11.62
CA LEU A 122 -7.52 -14.70 -10.19
C LEU A 122 -6.23 -14.34 -9.47
N VAL A 123 -6.26 -13.23 -8.72
CA VAL A 123 -5.09 -12.63 -8.08
C VAL A 123 -5.17 -12.88 -6.57
N TYR A 124 -4.15 -13.55 -6.05
CA TYR A 124 -4.03 -13.85 -4.62
C TYR A 124 -3.03 -12.89 -3.99
N TYR A 125 -3.50 -12.08 -3.06
CA TYR A 125 -2.68 -11.15 -2.29
C TYR A 125 -2.15 -11.83 -1.04
N TYR A 126 -0.85 -11.77 -0.81
CA TYR A 126 -0.24 -12.40 0.35
C TYR A 126 0.90 -11.56 0.95
N VAL A 127 1.14 -11.79 2.24
CA VAL A 127 2.29 -11.25 2.97
C VAL A 127 3.23 -12.41 3.32
N ALA A 128 4.52 -12.17 3.18
CA ALA A 128 5.57 -13.12 3.54
C ALA A 128 6.84 -12.35 3.92
N GLU A 129 7.54 -12.82 4.95
CA GLU A 129 8.83 -12.24 5.37
C GLU A 129 9.97 -12.68 4.46
N GLN A 130 9.92 -13.93 3.99
CA GLN A 130 10.93 -14.54 3.14
C GLN A 130 10.33 -14.94 1.80
N ARG A 131 11.21 -15.25 0.83
CA ARG A 131 10.80 -15.75 -0.48
C ARG A 131 10.21 -17.16 -0.34
N ILE A 132 9.04 -17.37 -0.94
CA ILE A 132 8.32 -18.65 -0.89
C ILE A 132 8.30 -19.26 -2.28
N ASP A 133 8.50 -20.58 -2.37
CA ASP A 133 8.21 -21.32 -3.59
C ASP A 133 6.75 -21.80 -3.57
N PHE A 134 5.92 -21.09 -4.33
CA PHE A 134 4.48 -21.37 -4.46
C PHE A 134 4.13 -22.07 -5.78
N ARG A 135 5.11 -22.63 -6.53
CA ARG A 135 4.84 -23.23 -7.86
C ARG A 135 3.80 -24.35 -7.80
N ASP A 136 3.89 -25.24 -6.80
CA ASP A 136 2.95 -26.34 -6.67
C ASP A 136 1.59 -25.90 -6.15
N LEU A 137 1.54 -24.86 -5.30
CA LEU A 137 0.30 -24.19 -4.92
C LEU A 137 -0.41 -23.65 -6.16
N VAL A 138 0.30 -22.89 -7.00
CA VAL A 138 -0.27 -22.32 -8.24
C VAL A 138 -0.81 -23.40 -9.17
N LYS A 139 -0.09 -24.52 -9.36
CA LYS A 139 -0.59 -25.65 -10.16
C LYS A 139 -1.88 -26.23 -9.59
N SER A 140 -1.96 -26.40 -8.26
CA SER A 140 -3.15 -26.95 -7.61
C SER A 140 -4.36 -26.02 -7.77
N LEU A 141 -4.17 -24.72 -7.53
CA LEU A 141 -5.22 -23.71 -7.67
C LEU A 141 -5.70 -23.58 -9.12
N ALA A 142 -4.78 -23.58 -10.08
CA ALA A 142 -5.12 -23.53 -11.51
C ALA A 142 -5.96 -24.76 -11.92
N LYS A 143 -5.69 -25.94 -11.35
CA LYS A 143 -6.47 -27.15 -11.60
C LYS A 143 -7.87 -27.09 -10.99
N VAL A 144 -8.02 -26.49 -9.81
CA VAL A 144 -9.32 -26.38 -9.13
C VAL A 144 -10.19 -25.32 -9.79
N PHE A 145 -9.66 -24.13 -10.01
CA PHE A 145 -10.43 -22.96 -10.45
C PHE A 145 -10.42 -22.74 -11.98
N GLN A 146 -9.64 -23.54 -12.73
CA GLN A 146 -9.56 -23.48 -14.20
C GLN A 146 -9.32 -22.06 -14.75
N THR A 147 -8.61 -21.24 -13.98
CA THR A 147 -8.38 -19.81 -14.24
C THR A 147 -6.89 -19.51 -14.11
N ARG A 148 -6.39 -18.48 -14.80
CA ARG A 148 -4.99 -18.06 -14.65
C ARG A 148 -4.76 -17.48 -13.25
N ILE A 149 -3.87 -18.11 -12.51
CA ILE A 149 -3.54 -17.71 -11.13
C ILE A 149 -2.35 -16.74 -11.14
N GLU A 150 -2.51 -15.61 -10.43
CA GLU A 150 -1.45 -14.64 -10.18
C GLU A 150 -1.24 -14.51 -8.67
N MET A 151 0.02 -14.65 -8.22
CA MET A 151 0.38 -14.51 -6.81
C MET A 151 1.06 -13.15 -6.63
N ARG A 152 0.49 -12.27 -5.80
CA ARG A 152 1.02 -10.92 -5.56
C ARG A 152 1.41 -10.74 -4.11
N GLN A 153 2.72 -10.57 -3.89
CA GLN A 153 3.23 -10.20 -2.57
C GLN A 153 2.93 -8.72 -2.31
N ILE A 154 2.40 -8.42 -1.12
CA ILE A 154 2.09 -7.07 -0.68
C ILE A 154 2.76 -6.77 0.66
N GLY A 155 2.93 -5.47 0.96
CA GLY A 155 3.46 -5.04 2.26
C GLY A 155 2.37 -4.90 3.32
N ILE A 156 2.76 -4.82 4.59
CA ILE A 156 1.84 -4.67 5.74
C ILE A 156 0.92 -3.43 5.65
N ARG A 157 1.32 -2.41 4.89
CA ARG A 157 0.46 -1.24 4.65
C ARG A 157 -0.65 -1.56 3.65
N ASP A 158 -0.32 -2.27 2.59
CA ASP A 158 -1.28 -2.69 1.57
C ASP A 158 -2.22 -3.75 2.14
N GLU A 159 -1.74 -4.60 3.04
CA GLU A 159 -2.59 -5.48 3.85
C GLU A 159 -3.61 -4.66 4.65
N ALA A 160 -3.17 -3.66 5.42
CA ALA A 160 -4.07 -2.78 6.13
C ALA A 160 -4.99 -1.98 5.18
N LYS A 161 -4.54 -1.70 3.95
CA LYS A 161 -5.34 -1.02 2.92
C LYS A 161 -6.50 -1.90 2.45
N LEU A 162 -6.26 -3.20 2.30
CA LEU A 162 -7.29 -4.17 1.90
C LEU A 162 -8.24 -4.51 3.07
N LEU A 163 -7.71 -4.69 4.28
CA LEU A 163 -8.49 -5.18 5.42
C LEU A 163 -9.17 -4.09 6.26
N ALA A 164 -8.61 -2.87 6.32
CA ALA A 164 -9.13 -1.81 7.19
C ALA A 164 -9.84 -0.72 6.38
N ASP A 165 -11.14 -0.56 6.62
CA ASP A 165 -11.88 0.57 6.08
C ASP A 165 -11.63 1.86 6.87
N TYR A 166 -11.54 1.78 8.20
CA TYR A 166 -11.42 2.93 9.09
C TYR A 166 -10.15 2.93 9.95
N GLY A 167 -9.59 4.12 10.16
CA GLY A 167 -8.52 4.38 11.12
C GLY A 167 -9.02 4.34 12.57
N ASP A 168 -8.11 4.52 13.51
CA ASP A 168 -8.46 4.71 14.93
C ASP A 168 -9.02 6.11 15.22
N CYS A 169 -8.86 7.06 14.29
CA CYS A 169 -9.51 8.37 14.31
C CYS A 169 -10.99 8.34 13.87
N GLY A 170 -11.54 7.17 13.52
CA GLY A 170 -12.92 7.02 13.03
C GLY A 170 -13.15 7.46 11.58
N GLN A 171 -12.13 7.96 10.89
CA GLN A 171 -12.19 8.31 9.47
C GLN A 171 -11.73 7.13 8.58
N PRO A 172 -12.12 7.07 7.30
CA PRO A 172 -11.59 6.08 6.37
C PRO A 172 -10.06 6.16 6.28
N VAL A 173 -9.39 5.02 6.16
CA VAL A 173 -7.91 4.99 6.17
C VAL A 173 -7.32 5.86 5.05
N CYS A 174 -6.33 6.70 5.40
CA CYS A 174 -5.79 7.70 4.47
C CYS A 174 -5.19 7.10 3.19
N CYS A 175 -4.63 5.88 3.28
CA CYS A 175 -4.08 5.15 2.12
C CYS A 175 -5.14 4.69 1.11
N ASN A 176 -6.42 4.60 1.50
CA ASN A 176 -7.55 4.31 0.62
C ASN A 176 -8.21 5.55 0.03
N THR A 177 -7.91 6.72 0.59
CA THR A 177 -8.62 7.95 0.24
C THR A 177 -7.77 8.86 -0.63
N PHE A 178 -6.72 9.45 -0.06
CA PHE A 178 -5.88 10.43 -0.73
C PHE A 178 -4.41 10.03 -0.76
N LEU A 179 -3.87 9.43 0.30
CA LEU A 179 -2.44 9.29 0.48
C LEU A 179 -1.86 8.12 -0.33
N ARG A 180 -1.38 8.39 -1.55
CA ARG A 180 -0.73 7.40 -2.45
C ARG A 180 0.70 7.10 -2.04
N GLU A 181 1.54 8.12 -2.03
CA GLU A 181 2.94 8.01 -1.66
C GLU A 181 3.14 8.54 -0.25
N MET A 182 3.98 7.85 0.52
CA MET A 182 4.25 8.25 1.88
C MET A 182 5.76 8.40 2.09
N PRO A 183 6.23 9.62 2.37
CA PRO A 183 7.59 9.81 2.84
C PRO A 183 7.80 9.09 4.19
N PRO A 184 9.05 8.76 4.54
CA PRO A 184 9.35 8.09 5.80
C PRO A 184 8.86 8.92 6.99
N VAL A 185 8.20 8.25 7.94
CA VAL A 185 7.74 8.84 9.20
C VAL A 185 8.81 8.59 10.26
N SER A 186 9.23 9.64 10.96
CA SER A 186 10.27 9.53 11.99
C SER A 186 9.71 9.77 13.40
N MET A 187 10.36 9.21 14.41
CA MET A 187 10.01 9.47 15.83
C MET A 187 10.13 10.94 16.23
N LYS A 188 10.96 11.74 15.52
CA LYS A 188 11.03 13.20 15.72
C LYS A 188 9.67 13.86 15.48
N MET A 189 8.94 13.41 14.46
CA MET A 189 7.60 13.93 14.13
C MET A 189 6.61 13.59 15.23
N ALA A 190 6.65 12.37 15.76
CA ALA A 190 5.82 11.94 16.89
C ALA A 190 6.08 12.80 18.14
N LYS A 191 7.36 13.04 18.47
CA LYS A 191 7.78 13.87 19.62
C LYS A 191 7.30 15.31 19.54
N LEU A 192 7.19 15.86 18.33
CA LEU A 192 6.71 17.24 18.13
C LEU A 192 5.19 17.34 18.33
N GLN A 193 4.43 16.34 17.89
CA GLN A 193 2.97 16.43 17.80
C GLN A 193 2.22 15.79 18.97
N LYS A 194 2.80 14.78 19.61
CA LYS A 194 2.13 14.01 20.65
C LYS A 194 2.80 14.24 22.00
N ALA A 195 1.98 14.55 23.00
CA ALA A 195 2.42 14.68 24.38
C ALA A 195 2.93 13.34 24.97
N THR A 196 2.41 12.21 24.48
CA THR A 196 2.80 10.86 24.92
C THR A 196 3.23 9.99 23.74
N LEU A 197 4.35 9.28 23.88
CA LEU A 197 4.90 8.37 22.87
C LEU A 197 4.41 6.92 23.04
N ASP A 198 3.16 6.75 23.44
CA ASP A 198 2.55 5.43 23.57
C ASP A 198 2.40 4.78 22.17
N PRO A 199 2.98 3.58 21.94
CA PRO A 199 2.86 2.85 20.67
C PRO A 199 1.42 2.73 20.18
N SER A 200 0.45 2.49 21.07
CA SER A 200 -0.96 2.34 20.69
C SER A 200 -1.55 3.62 20.08
N LYS A 201 -1.03 4.80 20.47
CA LYS A 201 -1.51 6.11 20.01
C LYS A 201 -0.75 6.66 18.81
N ILE A 202 0.46 6.15 18.55
CA ILE A 202 1.31 6.63 17.44
C ILE A 202 1.43 5.64 16.29
N SER A 203 1.03 4.38 16.48
CA SER A 203 0.98 3.37 15.44
C SER A 203 -0.36 3.39 14.70
N GLY A 204 -0.30 3.26 13.38
CA GLY A 204 -1.48 3.09 12.53
C GLY A 204 -1.93 1.64 12.48
N ARG A 205 -3.03 1.38 11.75
CA ARG A 205 -3.58 0.02 11.56
C ARG A 205 -2.58 -0.97 10.93
N CYS A 206 -1.60 -0.48 10.18
CA CYS A 206 -0.53 -1.29 9.60
C CYS A 206 0.65 -1.57 10.57
N GLY A 207 0.52 -1.25 11.86
CA GLY A 207 1.55 -1.48 12.88
C GLY A 207 2.78 -0.55 12.81
N ARG A 208 2.90 0.28 11.78
CA ARG A 208 3.94 1.34 11.67
C ARG A 208 3.44 2.67 12.21
N LEU A 209 4.35 3.63 12.40
CA LEU A 209 4.00 5.00 12.76
C LEU A 209 2.93 5.58 11.82
N LYS A 210 1.98 6.32 12.42
CA LYS A 210 0.87 6.95 11.71
C LYS A 210 1.37 7.92 10.64
N CYS A 211 0.80 7.80 9.45
CA CYS A 211 1.09 8.68 8.34
C CYS A 211 0.66 10.13 8.56
N CYS A 212 -0.38 10.35 9.38
CA CYS A 212 -0.82 11.68 9.80
C CYS A 212 0.33 12.47 10.45
N LEU A 213 1.25 11.77 11.15
CA LEU A 213 2.41 12.42 11.76
C LEU A 213 3.30 13.10 10.73
N ARG A 214 3.44 12.52 9.53
CA ARG A 214 4.18 13.18 8.45
C ARG A 214 3.34 14.25 7.75
N TYR A 215 2.06 13.96 7.52
CA TYR A 215 1.14 14.86 6.83
C TYR A 215 1.01 16.21 7.54
N GLU A 216 0.88 16.19 8.86
CA GLU A 216 0.70 17.39 9.69
C GLU A 216 2.04 18.07 10.06
N TYR A 217 3.18 17.41 9.81
CA TYR A 217 4.48 17.83 10.36
C TYR A 217 4.88 19.26 9.99
N ASP A 218 4.69 19.63 8.73
CA ASP A 218 5.13 20.94 8.23
C ASP A 218 4.35 22.08 8.90
N THR A 219 3.04 21.90 9.09
CA THR A 219 2.18 22.83 9.85
C THR A 219 2.61 22.96 11.32
N TYR A 220 2.99 21.86 11.97
CA TYR A 220 3.48 21.91 13.35
C TYR A 220 4.83 22.61 13.46
N GLU A 221 5.74 22.41 12.51
CA GLU A 221 7.05 23.10 12.48
C GLU A 221 6.89 24.60 12.24
N GLU A 222 5.98 25.01 11.36
CA GLU A 222 5.64 26.43 11.14
C GLU A 222 5.06 27.05 12.41
N SER A 223 4.05 26.42 13.00
CA SER A 223 3.42 26.90 14.24
C SER A 223 4.42 27.04 15.39
N ARG A 224 5.37 26.10 15.50
CA ARG A 224 6.43 26.14 16.52
C ARG A 224 7.45 27.26 16.30
N LYS A 225 7.72 27.66 15.05
CA LYS A 225 8.63 28.76 14.73
C LYS A 225 8.01 30.13 15.02
N GLU A 226 6.70 30.25 14.83
CA GLU A 226 5.96 31.48 15.12
C GLU A 226 5.77 31.71 16.62
N LEU A 227 5.52 30.63 17.38
CA LEU A 227 5.27 30.74 18.82
C LEU A 227 6.57 30.96 19.63
N PRO A 228 6.54 31.78 20.69
CA PRO A 228 7.68 31.97 21.58
C PRO A 228 8.10 30.64 22.24
N PRO A 229 9.41 30.29 22.31
CA PRO A 229 9.86 28.97 22.76
C PRO A 229 9.61 28.72 24.25
N VAL A 230 9.42 27.45 24.61
CA VAL A 230 9.36 27.01 26.01
C VAL A 230 10.62 27.47 26.75
N GLY A 231 10.43 28.08 27.92
CA GLY A 231 11.49 28.64 28.74
C GLY A 231 11.72 30.14 28.55
N ALA A 232 11.15 30.77 27.51
CA ALA A 232 11.21 32.22 27.35
C ALA A 232 10.35 32.95 28.40
N ASN A 233 10.81 34.14 28.80
CA ASN A 233 10.04 35.04 29.64
C ASN A 233 9.16 35.94 28.76
N VAL A 234 7.90 36.10 29.15
CA VAL A 234 6.90 36.87 28.40
C VAL A 234 6.17 37.83 29.32
N VAL A 235 5.81 38.99 28.77
CA VAL A 235 4.93 39.96 29.42
C VAL A 235 3.54 39.80 28.83
N THR A 236 2.56 39.60 29.71
CA THR A 236 1.14 39.50 29.36
C THR A 236 0.35 40.58 30.09
N LYS A 237 -0.93 40.72 29.77
CA LYS A 237 -1.85 41.63 30.49
C LYS A 237 -1.93 41.36 32.00
N GLN A 238 -1.64 40.13 32.44
CA GLN A 238 -1.72 39.71 33.85
C GLN A 238 -0.38 39.86 34.60
N GLY A 239 0.69 40.25 33.90
CA GLY A 239 2.04 40.35 34.46
C GLY A 239 3.08 39.56 33.67
N THR A 240 4.26 39.45 34.25
CA THR A 240 5.40 38.72 33.69
C THR A 240 5.39 37.26 34.11
N GLY A 241 5.74 36.36 33.19
CA GLY A 241 5.83 34.93 33.50
C GLY A 241 6.73 34.17 32.53
N LYS A 242 6.98 32.90 32.85
CA LYS A 242 7.83 32.01 32.05
C LYS A 242 6.97 30.97 31.34
N ILE A 243 7.23 30.73 30.05
CA ILE A 243 6.52 29.69 29.30
C ILE A 243 7.01 28.32 29.74
N VAL A 244 6.10 27.47 30.21
CA VAL A 244 6.37 26.09 30.64
C VAL A 244 5.86 25.03 29.67
N GLY A 245 4.92 25.39 28.80
CA GLY A 245 4.35 24.48 27.81
C GLY A 245 3.67 25.21 26.67
N GLN A 246 3.37 24.50 25.59
CA GLN A 246 2.73 25.05 24.39
C GLN A 246 1.71 24.06 23.83
N GLU A 247 0.56 24.59 23.41
CA GLU A 247 -0.39 23.88 22.56
C GLU A 247 -0.33 24.49 21.17
N LEU A 248 0.47 23.90 20.29
CA LEU A 248 0.81 24.46 18.97
C LEU A 248 -0.42 24.72 18.10
N LEU A 249 -1.34 23.76 17.99
CA LEU A 249 -2.55 23.91 17.16
C LEU A 249 -3.56 24.91 17.73
N ALA A 250 -3.66 25.00 19.07
CA ALA A 250 -4.55 25.97 19.71
C ALA A 250 -3.92 27.36 19.80
N ARG A 251 -2.63 27.51 19.44
CA ARG A 251 -1.82 28.72 19.61
C ARG A 251 -1.91 29.29 21.04
N LYS A 252 -1.90 28.38 22.03
CA LYS A 252 -1.93 28.71 23.46
C LYS A 252 -0.62 28.36 24.13
N LEU A 253 -0.21 29.19 25.07
CA LEU A 253 1.00 29.01 25.86
C LEU A 253 0.63 28.84 27.34
N MET A 254 1.23 27.85 27.98
CA MET A 254 1.12 27.69 29.42
C MET A 254 2.19 28.56 30.07
N ILE A 255 1.78 29.57 30.81
CA ILE A 255 2.65 30.55 31.46
C ILE A 255 2.62 30.34 32.96
N ALA A 256 3.79 30.18 33.56
CA ALA A 256 3.99 30.17 35.01
C ALA A 256 4.31 31.59 35.49
N TYR A 257 3.41 32.16 36.29
CA TYR A 257 3.57 33.48 36.90
C TYR A 257 4.24 33.38 38.29
N GLU A 258 4.75 34.50 38.79
CA GLU A 258 5.29 34.60 40.16
C GLU A 258 4.20 34.21 41.18
N GLY A 259 4.42 33.08 41.88
CA GLY A 259 3.41 32.44 42.75
C GLY A 259 2.96 31.04 42.32
N GLN A 260 3.65 30.39 41.35
CA GLN A 260 3.37 29.02 40.87
C GLN A 260 1.99 28.79 40.25
N ARG A 261 1.27 29.85 39.88
CA ARG A 261 0.02 29.72 39.12
C ARG A 261 0.35 29.49 37.64
N HIS A 262 -0.10 28.37 37.09
CA HIS A 262 -0.02 28.08 35.67
C HIS A 262 -1.34 28.50 35.00
N ILE A 263 -1.27 29.38 34.02
CA ILE A 263 -2.44 29.85 33.26
C ILE A 263 -2.19 29.58 31.78
N MET A 264 -3.23 29.10 31.10
CA MET A 264 -3.26 28.97 29.66
C MET A 264 -3.65 30.32 29.05
N THR A 265 -2.73 30.90 28.29
CA THR A 265 -2.88 32.23 27.68
C THR A 265 -2.79 32.10 26.16
N ASP A 266 -3.65 32.83 25.45
CA ASP A 266 -3.61 32.90 23.98
C ASP A 266 -2.37 33.69 23.53
N GLU A 267 -1.76 33.30 22.41
CA GLU A 267 -0.61 34.02 21.84
C GLU A 267 -0.88 35.52 21.67
N ARG A 268 -2.11 35.91 21.32
CA ARG A 268 -2.47 37.32 21.09
C ARG A 268 -2.43 38.19 22.34
N ASP A 269 -2.47 37.57 23.52
CA ASP A 269 -2.41 38.29 24.80
C ASP A 269 -0.96 38.52 25.29
N ILE A 270 0.03 38.07 24.53
CA ILE A 270 1.45 38.28 24.80
C ILE A 270 1.86 39.61 24.19
N LEU A 271 2.24 40.55 25.06
CA LEU A 271 2.61 41.90 24.66
C LEU A 271 4.05 41.95 24.17
N THR A 272 4.97 41.31 24.90
CA THR A 272 6.39 41.27 24.56
C THR A 272 7.05 39.97 25.02
N VAL A 273 7.98 39.48 24.22
CA VAL A 273 8.88 38.39 24.60
C VAL A 273 10.17 39.01 25.13
N VAL A 274 10.42 38.86 26.43
CA VAL A 274 11.66 39.32 27.06
C VAL A 274 12.73 38.27 26.79
N SER A 275 13.35 38.38 25.62
CA SER A 275 14.45 37.51 25.23
C SER A 275 15.68 37.86 26.09
N THR A 276 15.97 37.05 27.10
CA THR A 276 17.31 36.94 27.67
C THR A 276 18.22 36.31 26.61
N LYS A 277 18.75 37.10 25.68
CA LYS A 277 19.77 36.61 24.73
C LYS A 277 21.04 36.26 25.51
N SER A 278 21.34 34.97 25.61
CA SER A 278 22.67 34.36 25.41
C SER A 278 22.69 32.94 25.96
N THR A 279 22.36 31.95 25.14
CA THR A 279 22.94 30.63 25.31
C THR A 279 23.24 30.09 23.93
N LYS A 280 24.53 29.85 23.66
CA LYS A 280 25.02 29.15 22.47
C LYS A 280 24.16 27.90 22.22
N PRO A 281 24.00 27.44 20.96
CA PRO A 281 23.42 26.13 20.71
C PRO A 281 24.29 25.11 21.45
N SER A 282 23.77 24.55 22.54
CA SER A 282 24.37 23.40 23.19
C SER A 282 24.27 22.25 22.21
N GLN A 283 25.42 21.88 21.63
CA GLN A 283 25.60 20.58 21.01
C GLN A 283 25.02 19.51 21.96
N PRO A 284 24.32 18.48 21.43
CA PRO A 284 23.96 17.34 22.25
C PRO A 284 25.24 16.72 22.86
N PRO A 285 25.18 16.11 24.05
CA PRO A 285 26.37 15.64 24.75
C PRO A 285 27.16 14.69 23.84
N ALA A 286 28.45 14.98 23.69
CA ALA A 286 29.41 14.03 23.16
C ALA A 286 29.50 12.87 24.14
N ASP A 287 28.88 11.75 23.78
CA ASP A 287 28.99 10.50 24.50
C ASP A 287 30.44 9.99 24.37
N LYS A 288 31.17 10.02 25.49
CA LYS A 288 32.51 9.43 25.55
C LYS A 288 32.33 7.91 25.56
N ARG A 289 32.71 7.34 24.43
CA ARG A 289 33.19 5.97 24.22
C ARG A 289 33.60 5.29 25.52
N ASP A 290 32.93 4.17 25.81
CA ASP A 290 33.61 2.98 26.32
C ASP A 290 33.60 1.93 25.21
N GLY A 291 34.77 1.33 24.98
CA GLY A 291 35.05 0.43 23.88
C GLY A 291 34.57 -1.01 24.13
N GLY A 292 34.30 -1.71 23.04
CA GLY A 292 34.10 -3.16 22.98
C GLY A 292 33.66 -3.59 21.59
N GLU A 293 34.52 -4.32 20.88
CA GLU A 293 34.53 -4.60 19.44
C GLU A 293 33.47 -5.60 18.91
N ALA A 294 33.15 -5.43 17.61
CA ALA A 294 33.02 -6.41 16.51
C ALA A 294 31.83 -5.97 15.61
N GLY A 295 31.95 -5.53 14.35
CA GLY A 295 32.83 -5.93 13.27
C GLY A 295 31.97 -6.56 12.16
N VAL A 296 31.75 -5.86 11.04
CA VAL A 296 31.54 -6.33 9.64
C VAL A 296 30.88 -5.22 8.80
N ALA A 297 31.50 -4.91 7.66
CA ALA A 297 31.28 -3.76 6.78
C ALA A 297 30.12 -3.94 5.76
N PRO A 298 29.55 -2.85 5.19
CA PRO A 298 28.70 -2.92 4.01
C PRO A 298 29.42 -2.56 2.70
N ASP A 299 29.16 -3.39 1.70
CA ASP A 299 29.55 -3.33 0.28
C ASP A 299 28.80 -2.22 -0.50
N PRO A 300 29.46 -1.40 -1.34
CA PRO A 300 28.80 -0.42 -2.19
C PRO A 300 28.71 -0.89 -3.65
N GLN A 301 27.53 -1.30 -4.11
CA GLN A 301 27.21 -1.34 -5.55
C GLN A 301 25.78 -0.87 -5.84
N ARG A 302 25.66 0.39 -6.28
CA ARG A 302 24.60 0.80 -7.20
C ARG A 302 25.22 1.79 -8.20
N ARG A 303 25.59 1.28 -9.37
CA ARG A 303 26.05 2.07 -10.51
C ARG A 303 24.83 2.55 -11.29
N GLU A 304 24.82 3.84 -11.57
CA GLU A 304 23.91 4.49 -12.51
C GLU A 304 24.48 4.34 -13.93
N ASP A 305 23.63 3.91 -14.85
CA ASP A 305 23.89 3.86 -16.29
C ASP A 305 23.60 5.22 -16.94
N ARG A 306 24.55 5.75 -17.72
CA ARG A 306 24.33 6.58 -18.93
C ARG A 306 25.64 6.71 -19.75
N PRO A 307 25.55 7.03 -21.06
CA PRO A 307 26.07 6.18 -22.13
C PRO A 307 27.38 6.71 -22.74
N ARG A 308 28.13 5.86 -23.44
CA ARG A 308 29.32 6.30 -24.19
C ARG A 308 29.40 5.75 -25.62
N ASP A 309 29.40 6.71 -26.53
CA ASP A 309 30.01 6.83 -27.85
C ASP A 309 30.32 5.60 -28.72
N ASN A 310 29.72 5.66 -29.91
CA ASN A 310 30.14 5.02 -31.15
C ASN A 310 31.46 5.62 -31.67
N ARG A 311 32.45 4.75 -32.00
CA ARG A 311 33.12 4.73 -33.32
C ARG A 311 34.08 3.51 -33.45
N PRO A 312 34.34 3.04 -34.70
CA PRO A 312 34.73 1.67 -35.00
C PRO A 312 36.24 1.52 -35.28
N ARG A 313 36.78 0.30 -35.14
CA ARG A 313 38.04 -0.13 -35.77
C ARG A 313 38.00 -1.59 -36.21
N GLU A 314 38.62 -1.80 -37.37
CA GLU A 314 38.56 -2.92 -38.32
C GLU A 314 39.52 -4.09 -38.01
N ASP A 315 39.23 -5.25 -38.64
CA ASP A 315 40.10 -6.29 -39.26
C ASP A 315 41.38 -6.74 -38.52
N ARG A 316 41.72 -8.02 -38.27
CA ARG A 316 41.58 -9.35 -38.94
C ARG A 316 42.48 -10.34 -38.12
N PRO A 317 42.70 -11.63 -38.47
CA PRO A 317 41.84 -12.65 -39.07
C PRO A 317 41.87 -14.03 -38.34
N ARG A 318 40.94 -14.88 -38.79
CA ARG A 318 40.72 -16.34 -38.72
C ARG A 318 41.84 -17.28 -38.26
N ASP A 319 41.43 -18.35 -37.58
CA ASP A 319 42.00 -19.69 -37.75
C ASP A 319 40.92 -20.76 -37.94
N ASP A 320 41.29 -21.78 -38.72
CA ASP A 320 40.46 -22.66 -39.54
C ASP A 320 40.17 -24.04 -38.90
N ARG A 321 38.92 -24.53 -39.14
CA ARG A 321 38.49 -25.94 -39.38
C ARG A 321 38.37 -26.98 -38.23
N PRO A 322 37.60 -28.08 -38.43
CA PRO A 322 36.36 -28.25 -39.22
C PRO A 322 35.23 -29.04 -38.52
N ARG A 323 34.02 -28.98 -39.11
CA ARG A 323 32.82 -29.78 -38.82
C ARG A 323 32.78 -31.10 -39.61
N GLY A 324 32.10 -32.09 -39.03
CA GLY A 324 31.43 -33.24 -39.67
C GLY A 324 30.81 -34.09 -38.56
N ASP A 325 29.70 -34.81 -38.66
CA ASP A 325 28.62 -34.91 -39.62
C ASP A 325 27.41 -35.50 -38.84
N ARG A 326 26.18 -35.18 -39.24
CA ARG A 326 24.94 -35.83 -38.75
C ARG A 326 24.69 -37.09 -39.61
N PRO A 327 23.95 -38.12 -39.16
CA PRO A 327 22.49 -38.06 -39.33
C PRO A 327 21.63 -38.86 -38.33
N SER A 328 20.35 -38.50 -38.38
CA SER A 328 19.15 -39.11 -37.81
C SER A 328 18.85 -40.54 -38.30
N ARG A 329 18.18 -41.36 -37.46
CA ARG A 329 17.22 -42.36 -37.96
C ARG A 329 16.11 -42.69 -36.95
N THR A 330 14.93 -42.85 -37.52
CA THR A 330 13.59 -43.13 -37.01
C THR A 330 13.35 -44.64 -36.81
N GLU A 331 12.33 -44.97 -36.00
CA GLU A 331 11.35 -46.09 -36.15
C GLU A 331 11.11 -47.01 -34.93
N GLN A 332 9.86 -46.88 -34.41
CA GLN A 332 8.86 -47.93 -34.12
C GLN A 332 9.28 -49.24 -33.42
N SER A 333 8.61 -49.58 -32.31
CA SER A 333 7.62 -50.68 -32.23
C SER A 333 7.14 -50.96 -30.78
N ARG A 334 5.81 -51.02 -30.60
CA ARG A 334 5.06 -51.78 -29.56
C ARG A 334 4.43 -53.01 -30.29
N PRO A 335 3.69 -53.96 -29.67
CA PRO A 335 3.42 -54.27 -28.25
C PRO A 335 3.59 -55.79 -27.91
N ASP A 336 3.37 -56.19 -26.65
CA ASP A 336 2.49 -57.33 -26.29
C ASP A 336 2.28 -57.43 -24.77
N GLY A 337 1.03 -57.66 -24.34
CA GLY A 337 0.62 -57.94 -22.95
C GLY A 337 0.67 -59.45 -22.61
N PRO A 338 -0.17 -60.01 -21.70
CA PRO A 338 -1.22 -59.39 -20.88
C PRO A 338 -1.40 -59.98 -19.44
N ARG A 339 -2.47 -59.49 -18.75
CA ARG A 339 -3.29 -60.09 -17.65
C ARG A 339 -2.73 -60.13 -16.21
N ASN A 340 -3.44 -59.54 -15.25
CA ASN A 340 -4.47 -60.27 -14.50
C ASN A 340 -5.46 -59.38 -13.70
N GLU A 341 -6.66 -59.93 -13.56
CA GLU A 341 -7.87 -59.52 -12.82
C GLU A 341 -7.59 -59.34 -11.30
N GLY A 342 -8.37 -58.68 -10.43
CA GLY A 342 -9.73 -58.17 -10.42
C GLY A 342 -10.13 -57.93 -8.95
N SER A 343 -11.35 -57.40 -8.73
CA SER A 343 -12.12 -57.37 -7.46
C SER A 343 -12.13 -56.05 -6.66
N ARG A 344 -13.23 -55.31 -6.84
CA ARG A 344 -13.92 -54.54 -5.78
C ARG A 344 -14.69 -55.52 -4.86
N PRO A 345 -15.12 -55.08 -3.67
CA PRO A 345 -16.52 -54.67 -3.59
C PRO A 345 -16.78 -53.41 -2.75
N ASN A 346 -18.00 -52.92 -2.95
CA ASN A 346 -18.66 -51.72 -2.45
C ASN A 346 -19.36 -52.01 -1.11
N SER A 347 -19.43 -51.05 -0.17
CA SER A 347 -20.61 -50.81 0.70
C SER A 347 -20.41 -49.62 1.64
N ASN A 348 -21.28 -48.63 1.48
CA ASN A 348 -21.65 -47.62 2.48
C ASN A 348 -22.54 -48.25 3.56
N PRO A 349 -22.63 -47.63 4.75
CA PRO A 349 -23.91 -47.02 5.13
C PRO A 349 -23.79 -45.62 5.80
N SER A 350 -24.91 -44.90 5.72
CA SER A 350 -25.24 -43.54 6.15
C SER A 350 -25.18 -43.29 7.69
N PRO A 351 -25.33 -42.03 8.18
CA PRO A 351 -24.83 -41.53 9.48
C PRO A 351 -25.86 -41.59 10.63
N PRO A 352 -25.44 -41.36 11.89
CA PRO A 352 -26.36 -41.22 13.01
C PRO A 352 -26.75 -39.76 13.33
N ASP A 353 -27.91 -39.67 13.96
CA ASP A 353 -28.71 -38.50 14.32
C ASP A 353 -28.09 -37.50 15.32
N SER A 354 -28.63 -36.28 15.25
CA SER A 354 -28.48 -35.19 16.23
C SER A 354 -29.30 -35.45 17.50
N PRO A 355 -28.87 -34.97 18.68
CA PRO A 355 -29.78 -34.71 19.79
C PRO A 355 -30.05 -33.21 19.98
N SER A 356 -31.36 -32.95 20.10
CA SER A 356 -32.09 -31.83 20.70
C SER A 356 -31.44 -31.06 21.85
N ASP A 357 -31.56 -29.73 21.79
CA ASP A 357 -31.59 -28.82 22.95
C ASP A 357 -32.74 -29.14 23.92
N PRO A 358 -32.58 -28.78 25.21
CA PRO A 358 -33.72 -28.24 25.94
C PRO A 358 -33.39 -26.97 26.74
N ALA A 359 -34.37 -26.04 26.66
CA ALA A 359 -34.80 -25.02 27.63
C ALA A 359 -33.87 -23.85 28.00
#